data_AF-A0A3D3DIC0-F1
#
_entry.id   AF-A0A3D3DIC0-F1
#
_cell.length_a   1.000
_cell.length_b   1.000
_cell.length_c   1.000
_cell.angle_alpha   90.00
_cell.angle_beta   90.00
_cell.angle_gamma   90.00
#
_symmetry.space_group_name_H-M   'P 1'
#
loop_
_entity.id
_entity.type
_entity.pdbx_description
1 polymer ?
#
loop_
_entity_poly.entity_id
_entity_poly.type
_entity_poly.pdbx_seq_one_letter_code
_entity_poly.pdbx_strand_id
1 'polypeptide(L)'
;MKPLSVEKVRTVVRSALAEDLGRGDVTTLATVPESAHAWAEIRPREAIVVAGLSLAEAAFREISPAVRVKRATADGRRAAAGEPL
;
A
#
# COMPACT_ATOMS: atom_id res chain seq x y z
N MET A 1 -9.68 10.60 -16.34
CA MET A 1 -8.44 9.79 -16.43
C MET A 1 -8.81 8.33 -16.58
N LYS A 2 -8.13 7.58 -17.45
CA LYS A 2 -8.33 6.12 -17.58
C LYS A 2 -7.53 5.42 -16.47
N PRO A 3 -8.10 4.44 -15.75
CA PRO A 3 -7.35 3.69 -14.74
C PRO A 3 -6.20 2.89 -15.39
N LEU A 4 -5.11 2.70 -14.64
CA LEU A 4 -4.02 1.80 -15.04
C LEU A 4 -4.55 0.37 -15.19
N SER A 5 -3.99 -0.39 -16.14
CA SER A 5 -4.30 -1.81 -16.23
C SER A 5 -3.78 -2.56 -15.01
N VAL A 6 -4.45 -3.65 -14.63
CA VAL A 6 -4.04 -4.51 -13.50
C VAL A 6 -2.62 -5.02 -13.70
N GLU A 7 -2.26 -5.38 -14.93
CA GLU A 7 -0.91 -5.82 -15.28
C GLU A 7 0.13 -4.73 -15.04
N LYS A 8 -0.13 -3.49 -15.48
CA LYS A 8 0.79 -2.38 -15.27
C LYS A 8 0.99 -2.07 -13.80
N VAL A 9 -0.09 -2.10 -13.01
CA VAL A 9 -0.04 -1.94 -11.55
C VAL A 9 0.87 -2.99 -10.93
N ARG A 10 0.66 -4.28 -11.23
CA ARG A 10 1.48 -5.38 -10.70
C ARG A 10 2.94 -5.24 -11.09
N THR A 11 3.25 -4.93 -12.35
CA THR A 11 4.63 -4.81 -12.83
C THR A 11 5.38 -3.71 -12.09
N VAL A 12 4.78 -2.53 -11.93
CA VAL A 12 5.43 -1.41 -11.22
C VAL A 12 5.61 -1.74 -9.74
N VAL A 13 4.58 -2.28 -9.09
CA VAL A 13 4.65 -2.67 -7.67
C VAL A 13 5.74 -3.71 -7.43
N ARG A 14 5.81 -4.77 -8.24
CA ARG A 14 6.84 -5.80 -8.11
C ARG A 14 8.24 -5.25 -8.28
N SER A 15 8.42 -4.34 -9.24
CA SER A 15 9.72 -3.68 -9.45
C SER A 15 10.13 -2.87 -8.23
N ALA A 16 9.21 -2.08 -7.66
CA ALA A 16 9.48 -1.29 -6.45
C ALA A 16 9.77 -2.17 -5.24
N LEU A 17 9.01 -3.24 -5.04
CA LEU A 17 9.25 -4.19 -3.94
C LEU A 17 10.58 -4.93 -4.10
N ALA A 18 10.98 -5.30 -5.32
CA ALA A 18 12.26 -5.95 -5.57
C ALA A 18 13.45 -5.01 -5.26
N GLU A 19 13.33 -3.72 -5.58
CA GLU A 19 14.30 -2.69 -5.24
C GLU A 19 14.44 -2.50 -3.72
N ASP A 20 13.31 -2.34 -3.02
CA ASP A 20 13.28 -1.98 -1.60
C ASP A 20 13.58 -3.18 -0.67
N LEU A 21 13.03 -4.36 -0.97
CA LEU A 21 13.21 -5.52 -0.10
C LEU A 21 14.47 -6.30 -0.41
N GLY A 22 14.91 -6.43 -1.67
CA GLY A 22 16.10 -7.20 -2.03
C GLY A 22 16.16 -8.60 -1.39
N ARG A 23 16.96 -8.75 -0.32
CA ARG A 23 17.15 -10.00 0.46
C ARG A 23 16.21 -10.14 1.68
N GLY A 24 15.38 -9.14 1.96
CA GLY A 24 14.47 -9.03 3.10
C GLY A 24 14.73 -7.77 3.94
N ASP A 25 13.78 -7.44 4.82
CA ASP A 25 13.91 -6.35 5.80
C ASP A 25 14.50 -6.89 7.12
N VAL A 26 15.82 -6.74 7.28
CA VAL A 26 16.56 -7.26 8.45
C VAL A 26 16.06 -6.66 9.76
N THR A 27 15.62 -5.40 9.78
CA THR A 27 15.15 -4.75 11.01
C THR A 27 13.82 -5.35 11.43
N THR A 28 12.88 -5.52 10.50
CA THR A 28 11.60 -6.16 10.77
C THR A 28 11.80 -7.61 11.22
N LEU A 29 12.64 -8.39 10.53
CA LEU A 29 12.94 -9.78 10.91
C LEU A 29 13.56 -9.91 12.31
N ALA A 30 14.35 -8.93 12.74
CA ALA A 30 14.97 -8.94 14.06
C ALA A 30 14.05 -8.46 15.20
N THR A 31 12.98 -7.71 14.90
CA THR A 31 12.21 -6.99 15.92
C THR A 31 10.74 -7.37 15.98
N VAL A 32 10.18 -7.99 14.93
CA VAL A 32 8.76 -8.34 14.85
C VAL A 32 8.61 -9.87 14.81
N PRO A 33 7.86 -10.48 15.75
CA PRO A 33 7.57 -11.91 15.71
C PRO A 33 6.81 -12.32 14.45
N GLU A 34 7.11 -13.50 13.89
CA GLU A 34 6.40 -14.02 12.69
C GLU A 34 4.89 -14.20 12.90
N SER A 35 4.46 -14.44 14.14
CA SER A 35 3.05 -14.57 14.51
C SER A 35 2.33 -13.25 14.78
N ALA A 36 3.02 -12.12 14.62
CA ALA A 36 2.43 -10.81 14.88
C ALA A 36 1.33 -10.48 13.85
N HIS A 37 0.22 -9.94 14.34
CA HIS A 37 -0.84 -9.40 13.54
C HIS A 37 -1.07 -7.93 13.90
N ALA A 38 -1.31 -7.09 12.90
CA ALA A 38 -1.52 -5.67 13.09
C ALA A 38 -2.64 -5.14 12.19
N TRP A 39 -3.14 -3.97 12.56
CA TRP A 39 -4.01 -3.14 11.74
C TRP A 39 -3.29 -1.82 11.48
N ALA A 40 -3.43 -1.28 10.28
CA ALA A 40 -2.82 -0.02 9.88
C ALA A 40 -3.80 0.80 9.04
N GLU A 41 -3.62 2.11 9.06
CA GLU A 41 -4.41 3.06 8.28
C GLU A 41 -3.46 3.98 7.52
N ILE A 42 -3.82 4.29 6.28
CA ILE A 42 -3.14 5.32 5.50
C ILE A 42 -3.90 6.62 5.71
N ARG A 43 -3.20 7.64 6.22
CA ARG A 43 -3.73 8.97 6.48
C ARG A 43 -2.77 10.01 5.88
N PRO A 44 -3.25 10.98 5.10
CA PRO A 44 -2.38 11.98 4.51
C PRO A 44 -1.95 12.98 5.59
N ARG A 45 -0.72 13.49 5.50
CA ARG A 45 -0.20 14.48 6.47
C ARG A 45 -0.70 15.90 6.18
N GLU A 46 -1.20 16.13 4.97
CA GLU A 46 -1.75 17.39 4.49
C GLU A 46 -3.00 17.14 3.65
N ALA A 47 -3.70 18.20 3.25
CA ALA A 47 -4.87 18.06 2.37
C ALA A 47 -4.43 17.68 0.95
N ILE A 48 -5.00 16.60 0.40
CA ILE A 48 -4.62 16.04 -0.90
C ILE A 48 -5.82 15.80 -1.82
N VAL A 49 -5.54 15.56 -3.09
CA VAL A 49 -6.42 14.78 -3.97
C VAL A 49 -5.86 13.36 -4.03
N VAL A 50 -6.69 12.39 -3.65
CA VAL A 50 -6.28 10.99 -3.53
C VAL A 50 -6.01 10.41 -4.91
N ALA A 51 -4.91 9.69 -5.07
CA ALA A 51 -4.60 8.95 -6.28
C ALA A 51 -3.72 7.74 -5.96
N GLY A 52 -3.91 6.64 -6.68
CA GLY A 52 -3.04 5.46 -6.58
C GLY A 52 -3.48 4.43 -5.54
N LEU A 53 -4.74 4.45 -5.08
CA LEU A 53 -5.23 3.44 -4.13
C LEU A 53 -5.07 2.00 -4.65
N SER A 54 -5.16 1.78 -5.97
CA SER A 54 -4.92 0.46 -6.55
C SER A 54 -3.46 0.00 -6.48
N LEU A 55 -2.50 0.93 -6.53
CA LEU A 55 -1.08 0.65 -6.35
C LEU A 55 -0.78 0.29 -4.90
N ALA A 56 -1.31 1.08 -3.95
CA ALA A 56 -1.18 0.82 -2.52
C ALA A 56 -1.74 -0.57 -2.15
N GLU A 57 -2.95 -0.89 -2.62
CA GLU A 57 -3.55 -2.23 -2.40
C GLU A 57 -2.71 -3.36 -2.98
N ALA A 58 -2.19 -3.18 -4.19
CA ALA A 58 -1.37 -4.19 -4.83
C ALA A 58 -0.06 -4.41 -4.07
N ALA A 59 0.58 -3.37 -3.53
CA ALA A 59 1.80 -3.50 -2.74
C ALA A 59 1.62 -4.46 -1.55
N PHE A 60 0.56 -4.28 -0.75
CA PHE A 60 0.30 -5.18 0.37
C PHE A 60 -0.07 -6.60 -0.07
N ARG A 61 -0.90 -6.75 -1.12
CA ARG A 61 -1.33 -8.06 -1.62
C ARG A 61 -0.23 -8.86 -2.30
N GLU A 62 0.75 -8.21 -2.93
CA GLU A 62 1.91 -8.89 -3.53
C GLU A 62 2.84 -9.46 -2.46
N ILE A 63 2.91 -8.85 -1.26
CA ILE A 63 3.67 -9.40 -0.13
C ILE A 63 2.91 -10.53 0.57
N SER A 64 1.63 -10.36 0.83
CA SER A 64 0.81 -11.39 1.46
C SER A 64 -0.63 -11.40 0.92
N PRO A 65 -1.07 -12.49 0.28
CA PRO A 65 -2.45 -12.64 -0.19
C PRO A 65 -3.50 -12.61 0.93
N ALA A 66 -3.11 -12.83 2.18
CA ALA A 66 -4.00 -12.83 3.34
C ALA A 66 -4.40 -11.42 3.81
N VAL A 67 -3.71 -10.37 3.33
CA VAL A 67 -3.99 -8.99 3.76
C VAL A 67 -5.36 -8.54 3.26
N ARG A 68 -6.19 -8.07 4.20
CA ARG A 68 -7.47 -7.44 3.92
C ARG A 68 -7.29 -5.93 3.85
N VAL A 69 -7.67 -5.33 2.73
CA VAL A 69 -7.65 -3.88 2.54
C VAL A 69 -9.07 -3.38 2.34
N LYS A 70 -9.42 -2.29 3.05
CA LYS A 70 -10.69 -1.58 2.92
C LYS A 70 -10.38 -0.12 2.59
N ARG A 71 -10.92 0.39 1.48
CA ARG A 71 -10.84 1.81 1.13
C ARG A 71 -11.84 2.61 1.96
N ALA A 72 -11.41 3.76 2.47
CA ALA A 72 -12.31 4.75 3.07
C ALA A 72 -12.70 5.86 2.08
N THR A 73 -11.93 6.04 1.00
CA THR A 73 -12.18 7.02 -0.06
C THR A 73 -11.93 6.44 -1.46
N ALA A 74 -11.90 7.30 -2.48
CA ALA A 74 -11.64 6.92 -3.87
C ALA A 74 -10.65 7.88 -4.54
N ASP A 75 -9.91 7.37 -5.52
CA ASP A 75 -9.06 8.20 -6.37
C ASP A 75 -9.88 9.35 -6.99
N GLY A 76 -9.29 10.55 -7.01
CA GLY A 76 -9.92 11.80 -7.45
C GLY A 76 -10.71 12.55 -6.37
N ARG A 77 -10.93 11.96 -5.19
CA ARG A 77 -11.55 12.66 -4.06
C ARG A 77 -10.54 13.53 -3.33
N ARG A 78 -11.00 14.63 -2.75
CA ARG A 78 -10.21 15.39 -1.77
C ARG A 78 -10.26 14.68 -0.43
N ALA A 79 -9.14 14.69 0.29
CA ALA A 79 -9.04 14.21 1.67
C ALA A 79 -8.31 15.26 2.51
N ALA A 80 -8.81 15.52 3.72
CA ALA A 80 -8.14 16.41 4.67
C ALA A 80 -6.94 15.72 5.33
N ALA A 81 -6.04 16.50 5.93
CA ALA A 81 -4.97 15.96 6.76
C ALA A 81 -5.54 15.06 7.86
N GLY A 82 -4.97 13.87 8.03
CA GLY A 82 -5.38 12.88 9.02
C GLY A 82 -6.61 12.06 8.64
N GLU A 83 -7.30 12.35 7.54
CA GLU A 83 -8.48 11.57 7.11
C GLU A 83 -8.07 10.17 6.62
N PRO A 84 -8.77 9.08 6.99
CA PRO A 84 -8.47 7.74 6.45
C PRO A 84 -8.70 7.70 4.93
N LEU A 85 -7.78 7.06 4.20
CA LEU A 85 -7.89 6.81 2.77
C LEU A 85 -8.48 5.43 2.44
#